data_AF-A0A955N511-F1
#
_entry.id   AF-A0A955N511-F1
#
_cell.length_a   1.000
_cell.length_b   1.000
_cell.length_c   1.000
_cell.angle_alpha   90.00
_cell.angle_beta   90.00
_cell.angle_gamma   90.00
#
_symmetry.space_group_name_H-M   'P 1'
#
loop_
_entity.id
_entity.type
_entity.pdbx_description
1 polymer ?
#
loop_
_entity_poly.entity_id
_entity_poly.type
_entity_poly.pdbx_seq_one_letter_code
_entity_poly.pdbx_strand_id
1 'polypeptide(L)'
;VWMPEEKWQIVTTEEGLIQAPELVVEVLSPGNRQTEINHKIHAYLASGIQEVLVVGLTGTLEFYRQDGVHTTSILNFTLTLPPHLFK
;
A
#
# COMPACT_ATOMS: atom_id res chain seq x y z
N VAL A 1 -8.37 3.79 6.10
CA VAL A 1 -7.03 4.41 6.14
C VAL A 1 -6.56 4.41 7.58
N TRP A 2 -5.29 4.07 7.82
CA TRP A 2 -4.71 4.13 9.17
C TRP A 2 -3.80 5.35 9.26
N MET A 3 -3.93 6.14 10.32
CA MET A 3 -3.08 7.30 10.63
C MET A 3 -3.03 7.49 12.16
N PRO A 4 -1.92 8.02 12.71
CA PRO A 4 -1.87 8.49 14.10
C PRO A 4 -2.99 9.49 14.39
N GLU A 5 -3.52 9.50 15.61
CA GLU A 5 -4.64 10.35 16.03
C GLU A 5 -4.40 11.83 15.69
N GLU A 6 -3.16 12.28 15.87
CA GLU A 6 -2.74 13.66 15.69
C GLU A 6 -2.77 14.11 14.22
N LYS A 7 -2.69 13.17 13.27
CA LYS A 7 -2.72 13.48 11.84
C LYS A 7 -4.15 13.62 11.29
N TRP A 8 -5.17 13.05 11.95
CA TRP A 8 -6.54 13.07 11.43
C TRP A 8 -7.08 14.49 11.25
N GLN A 9 -6.82 15.40 12.19
CA GLN A 9 -7.26 16.80 12.13
C GLN A 9 -6.69 17.58 10.94
N ILE A 10 -5.59 17.13 10.34
CA ILE A 10 -4.85 17.85 9.30
C ILE A 10 -5.27 17.41 7.89
N VAL A 11 -5.67 16.14 7.73
CA VAL A 11 -5.83 15.51 6.41
C VAL A 11 -7.26 15.09 6.08
N THR A 12 -8.23 15.28 6.99
CA THR A 12 -9.64 15.00 6.71
C THR A 12 -10.51 16.25 6.73
N THR A 13 -11.40 16.35 5.75
CA THR A 13 -12.57 17.23 5.75
C THR A 13 -13.84 16.39 5.93
N GLU A 14 -15.01 17.02 6.06
CA GLU A 14 -16.30 16.30 6.06
C GLU A 14 -16.50 15.45 4.78
N GLU A 15 -15.84 15.81 3.67
CA GLU A 15 -15.96 15.15 2.38
C GLU A 15 -14.91 14.05 2.14
N GLY A 16 -13.93 13.89 3.05
CA GLY A 16 -12.92 12.84 2.99
C GLY A 16 -11.48 13.33 3.11
N LEU A 17 -10.53 12.51 2.62
CA LEU A 17 -9.10 12.79 2.67
C LEU A 17 -8.72 13.83 1.61
N ILE A 18 -8.07 14.91 2.05
CA ILE A 18 -7.58 15.97 1.15
C ILE A 18 -6.14 15.74 0.68
N GLN A 19 -5.45 14.75 1.26
CA GLN A 19 -4.07 14.40 0.91
C GLN A 19 -3.92 12.89 0.74
N ALA A 20 -3.17 12.49 -0.29
CA ALA A 20 -2.78 11.11 -0.48
C ALA A 20 -1.83 10.68 0.67
N PRO A 21 -1.98 9.45 1.20
CA PRO A 21 -1.05 8.92 2.18
C PRO A 21 0.33 8.65 1.55
N GLU A 22 1.35 8.52 2.39
CA GLU A 22 2.71 8.18 1.93
C GLU A 22 2.81 6.71 1.49
N LEU A 23 2.00 5.84 2.09
CA LEU A 23 1.97 4.38 1.86
C LEU A 23 0.54 3.89 1.62
N VAL A 24 0.37 3.01 0.64
CA VAL A 24 -0.81 2.15 0.50
C VAL A 24 -0.40 0.69 0.64
N VAL A 25 -1.23 -0.12 1.32
CA VAL A 25 -1.05 -1.56 1.41
C VAL A 25 -2.20 -2.25 0.69
N GLU A 26 -1.90 -2.96 -0.39
CA GLU A 26 -2.87 -3.77 -1.13
C GLU A 26 -2.66 -5.25 -0.79
N VAL A 27 -3.61 -5.85 -0.08
CA VAL A 27 -3.57 -7.27 0.29
C VAL A 27 -4.37 -8.06 -0.75
N LEU A 28 -3.70 -8.96 -1.46
CA LEU A 28 -4.34 -9.74 -2.51
C LEU A 28 -5.34 -10.74 -1.93
N SER A 29 -6.44 -10.92 -2.67
CA SER A 29 -7.42 -11.98 -2.45
C SER A 29 -7.48 -12.92 -3.66
N PRO A 30 -7.92 -14.18 -3.52
CA PRO A 30 -7.91 -15.15 -4.62
C PRO A 30 -8.67 -14.72 -5.88
N GLY A 31 -9.63 -13.80 -5.74
CA GLY A 31 -10.41 -13.26 -6.85
C GLY A 31 -9.76 -12.07 -7.57
N ASN A 32 -8.65 -11.53 -7.08
CA ASN A 32 -8.01 -10.38 -7.72
C ASN A 32 -7.32 -10.79 -9.02
N ARG A 33 -7.58 -10.03 -10.08
CA ARG A 33 -6.87 -10.17 -11.35
C ARG A 33 -5.62 -9.29 -11.33
N GLN A 34 -4.50 -9.84 -11.81
CA GLN A 34 -3.24 -9.08 -11.90
C GLN A 34 -3.40 -7.74 -12.63
N THR A 35 -4.22 -7.71 -13.68
CA THR A 35 -4.52 -6.48 -14.42
C THR A 35 -5.17 -5.41 -13.55
N GLU A 36 -6.09 -5.77 -12.66
CA GLU A 36 -6.76 -4.83 -11.76
C GLU A 36 -5.80 -4.28 -10.70
N ILE A 37 -4.94 -5.15 -10.17
CA ILE A 37 -3.89 -4.77 -9.22
C ILE A 37 -2.88 -3.81 -9.88
N ASN A 38 -2.42 -4.12 -11.09
CA ASN A 38 -1.52 -3.25 -11.82
C ASN A 38 -2.16 -1.88 -12.09
N HIS A 39 -3.44 -1.81 -12.46
CA HIS A 39 -4.13 -0.54 -12.64
C HIS A 39 -4.20 0.27 -11.33
N LYS A 40 -4.50 -0.38 -10.20
CA LYS A 40 -4.51 0.28 -8.89
C LYS A 40 -3.14 0.83 -8.51
N ILE A 41 -2.08 0.03 -8.64
CA ILE A 41 -0.71 0.44 -8.33
C ILE A 41 -0.33 1.69 -9.14
N HIS A 42 -0.57 1.67 -10.46
CA HIS A 42 -0.28 2.84 -11.30
C HIS A 42 -1.09 4.07 -10.89
N ALA A 43 -2.38 3.92 -10.60
CA ALA A 43 -3.23 5.02 -10.17
C ALA A 43 -2.76 5.62 -8.83
N TYR A 44 -2.34 4.79 -7.89
CA TYR A 44 -1.80 5.22 -6.60
C TYR A 44 -0.47 5.98 -6.76
N LEU A 45 0.49 5.44 -7.51
CA LEU A 45 1.76 6.12 -7.74
C LEU A 45 1.59 7.42 -8.52
N ALA A 46 0.62 7.48 -9.44
CA ALA A 46 0.29 8.69 -10.18
C ALA A 46 -0.40 9.77 -9.31
N SER A 47 -1.05 9.40 -8.21
CA SER A 47 -1.65 10.35 -7.27
C SER A 47 -0.67 10.93 -6.24
N GLY A 48 0.60 10.56 -6.31
CA GLY A 48 1.66 11.06 -5.43
C GLY A 48 1.93 10.19 -4.20
N ILE A 49 1.35 8.99 -4.11
CA ILE A 49 1.74 8.00 -3.10
C ILE A 49 3.20 7.60 -3.35
N GLN A 50 4.01 7.60 -2.29
CA GLN A 50 5.45 7.33 -2.40
C GLN A 50 5.73 5.84 -2.61
N GLU A 51 4.93 4.98 -1.99
CA GLU A 51 5.12 3.52 -2.03
C GLU A 51 3.79 2.76 -1.94
N VAL A 52 3.67 1.67 -2.70
CA VAL A 52 2.56 0.71 -2.57
C VAL A 52 3.14 -0.64 -2.18
N LEU A 53 2.80 -1.13 -1.00
CA LEU A 53 3.13 -2.49 -0.56
C LEU A 53 2.05 -3.45 -1.02
N VAL A 54 2.41 -4.42 -1.86
CA VAL A 54 1.53 -5.52 -2.22
C VAL A 54 1.87 -6.73 -1.36
N VAL A 55 0.85 -7.26 -0.69
CA VAL A 55 0.93 -8.51 0.06
C VAL A 55 0.29 -9.62 -0.75
N GLY A 56 1.10 -10.57 -1.22
CA GLY A 56 0.64 -11.70 -2.02
C GLY A 56 -0.06 -12.78 -1.20
N LEU A 57 -0.77 -13.68 -1.90
CA LEU A 57 -1.55 -14.76 -1.29
C LEU A 57 -0.69 -15.74 -0.46
N THR A 58 0.58 -15.89 -0.83
CA THR A 58 1.58 -16.75 -0.18
C THR A 58 2.47 -15.99 0.80
N GLY A 59 2.13 -14.73 1.13
CA GLY A 59 2.90 -13.90 2.05
C GLY A 59 4.11 -13.23 1.41
N THR A 60 4.16 -13.14 0.08
CA THR A 60 5.17 -12.32 -0.61
C THR A 60 4.92 -10.85 -0.33
N LEU A 61 6.01 -10.09 -0.18
CA LEU A 61 5.98 -8.64 0.01
C LEU A 61 6.72 -7.99 -1.15
N GLU A 62 6.02 -7.13 -1.88
CA GLU A 62 6.58 -6.36 -3.00
C GLU A 62 6.29 -4.88 -2.78
N PHE A 63 7.33 -4.05 -2.87
CA PHE A 63 7.24 -2.61 -2.66
C PHE A 63 7.33 -1.91 -4.01
N TYR A 64 6.21 -1.38 -4.49
CA TYR A 64 6.11 -0.69 -5.76
C TYR A 64 6.33 0.81 -5.58
N ARG A 65 7.16 1.37 -6.45
CA ARG A 65 7.52 2.79 -6.51
C ARG A 65 7.59 3.23 -7.97
N GLN A 66 7.75 4.53 -8.21
CA GLN A 66 7.91 5.06 -9.56
C GLN A 66 9.16 4.53 -10.29
N ASP A 67 10.18 4.10 -9.54
CA ASP A 67 11.44 3.55 -10.08
C ASP A 67 11.43 2.02 -10.23
N GLY A 68 10.36 1.33 -9.83
CA GLY A 68 10.18 -0.11 -10.00
C GLY A 68 9.74 -0.85 -8.73
N VAL A 69 10.02 -2.15 -8.72
CA VAL A 69 9.64 -3.08 -7.63
C VAL A 69 10.86 -3.38 -6.77
N HIS A 70 10.66 -3.31 -5.45
CA HIS A 70 11.70 -3.50 -4.43
C HIS A 70 11.25 -4.54 -3.39
N THR A 71 12.21 -5.02 -2.59
CA THR A 71 11.97 -5.99 -1.50
C THR A 71 12.03 -5.37 -0.10
N THR A 72 12.30 -4.08 0.01
CA THR A 72 12.36 -3.31 1.26
C THR A 72 11.61 -2.00 1.10
N SER A 73 11.19 -1.36 2.19
CA SER A 73 10.49 -0.07 2.16
C SER A 73 11.44 1.13 2.12
N ILE A 74 11.05 2.20 1.42
CA ILE A 74 11.75 3.51 1.43
C ILE A 74 11.42 4.30 2.70
N LEU A 75 10.30 3.97 3.35
CA LEU A 75 9.84 4.57 4.61
C LEU A 75 10.51 3.95 5.84
N ASN A 76 11.54 3.11 5.64
CA ASN A 76 12.37 2.50 6.68
C ASN A 76 11.60 1.65 7.71
N PHE A 77 10.49 1.01 7.31
CA PHE A 77 9.82 0.00 8.15
C PHE A 77 10.12 -1.41 7.66
N THR A 78 9.94 -2.38 8.57
CA THR A 78 9.96 -3.82 8.28
C THR A 78 8.61 -4.41 8.64
N LEU A 79 8.07 -5.27 7.77
CA LEU A 79 6.85 -6.01 8.03
C LEU A 79 7.17 -7.51 8.10
N THR A 80 6.84 -8.13 9.23
CA THR A 80 6.94 -9.58 9.40
C THR A 80 5.54 -10.17 9.40
N LEU A 81 5.24 -11.01 8.42
CA LEU A 81 3.96 -11.70 8.33
C LEU A 81 3.99 -13.01 9.12
N PRO A 82 2.93 -13.34 9.89
CA PRO A 82 2.83 -14.65 10.53
C PRO A 82 2.68 -15.75 9.46
N PRO A 83 3.64 -16.69 9.34
CA PRO A 83 3.64 -17.64 8.22
C PRO A 83 2.42 -18.55 8.18
N HIS A 84 1.78 -18.80 9.32
CA HIS A 84 0.60 -19.67 9.40
C HIS A 84 -0.67 -19.06 8.77
N LEU A 85 -0.66 -17.75 8.48
CA LEU A 85 -1.79 -17.06 7.84
C LEU A 85 -1.72 -17.08 6.31
N PHE A 86 -0.58 -17.47 5.73
CA PHE A 86 -0.34 -17.48 4.30
C PHE A 86 0.09 -18.90 3.90
N LYS A 87 -0.61 -19.51 2.94
CA LYS A 87 -0.40 -20.92 2.53
C LYS A 87 0.00 -21.00 1.07
#